data_AF-A0A958T0A3-F1
#
_entry.id   AF-A0A958T0A3-F1
#
_cell.length_a   1.000
_cell.length_b   1.000
_cell.length_c   1.000
_cell.angle_alpha   90.00
_cell.angle_beta   90.00
_cell.angle_gamma   90.00
#
_symmetry.space_group_name_H-M   'P 1'
#
loop_
_entity.id
_entity.type
_entity.pdbx_description
1 polymer ?
#
loop_
_entity_poly.entity_id
_entity_poly.type
_entity_poly.pdbx_seq_one_letter_code
_entity_poly.pdbx_strand_id
1 'polypeptide(L)' 'MINKRLLIKNLLAHNDENSFYDKKRKIDIGEKEGKAKFLKHICALSNSNPNNNSYIVIGIEDEDN' A
#
# COMPACT_ATOMS: atom_id res chain seq x y z
N MET A 1 2.31 -27.97 -7.81
CA MET A 1 3.22 -26.82 -7.61
C MET A 1 2.41 -25.60 -7.24
N ILE A 2 2.70 -24.94 -6.12
CA ILE A 2 1.97 -23.75 -5.70
C ILE A 2 2.45 -22.53 -6.50
N ASN A 3 1.53 -21.69 -6.96
CA ASN A 3 1.89 -20.42 -7.57
C ASN A 3 2.26 -19.42 -6.46
N LYS A 4 3.56 -19.25 -6.26
CA LYS A 4 4.11 -18.39 -5.18
C LYS A 4 3.63 -16.94 -5.28
N ARG A 5 3.41 -16.40 -6.49
CA ARG A 5 2.92 -15.02 -6.67
C ARG A 5 1.48 -14.86 -6.18
N LEU A 6 0.63 -15.82 -6.50
CA LEU A 6 -0.77 -15.83 -6.07
C LEU A 6 -0.88 -16.04 -4.55
N LEU A 7 -0.04 -16.91 -3.99
CA LEU A 7 0.04 -17.10 -2.55
C LEU A 7 0.42 -15.80 -1.82
N ILE A 8 1.45 -15.08 -2.30
CA ILE A 8 1.86 -13.80 -1.72
C ILE A 8 0.75 -12.76 -1.83
N LYS A 9 0.07 -12.67 -3.00
CA LYS A 9 -1.06 -11.75 -3.18
C LYS A 9 -2.17 -12.03 -2.15
N ASN A 10 -2.56 -13.29 -1.97
CA ASN A 10 -3.63 -13.66 -1.05
C ASN A 10 -3.24 -13.45 0.42
N LEU A 11 -2.00 -13.78 0.79
CA LEU A 11 -1.51 -13.53 2.15
C LEU A 11 -1.51 -12.03 2.48
N LEU A 12 -1.14 -11.18 1.53
CA LEU A 12 -1.18 -9.73 1.72
C LEU A 12 -2.60 -9.16 1.64
N ALA A 13 -3.53 -9.77 0.93
CA ALA A 13 -4.93 -9.33 0.89
C ALA A 13 -5.58 -9.44 2.28
N HIS A 14 -5.38 -10.58 2.98
CA HIS A 14 -6.03 -10.88 4.26
C HIS A 14 -5.32 -10.33 5.52
N ASN A 15 -4.30 -9.49 5.40
CA ASN A 15 -3.68 -8.83 6.55
C ASN A 15 -4.01 -7.34 6.55
N ASP A 16 -4.59 -6.82 7.62
CA ASP A 16 -5.00 -5.42 7.69
C ASP A 16 -3.82 -4.44 7.50
N GLU A 17 -4.12 -3.28 6.92
CA GLU A 17 -3.16 -2.18 6.77
C GLU A 17 -2.62 -1.73 8.14
N ASN A 18 -1.34 -1.37 8.19
CA ASN A 18 -0.72 -0.90 9.43
C ASN A 18 0.38 0.13 9.15
N SER A 19 1.01 0.63 10.21
CA SER A 19 2.04 1.68 10.08
C SER A 19 3.30 1.24 9.31
N PHE A 20 3.51 -0.06 9.10
CA PHE A 20 4.62 -0.59 8.29
C PHE A 20 4.28 -0.69 6.81
N TYR A 21 3.02 -0.90 6.45
CA TYR A 21 2.64 -0.90 5.04
C TYR A 21 1.19 -0.52 4.76
N ASP A 22 1.02 0.20 3.65
CA ASP A 22 -0.25 0.63 3.06
C ASP A 22 -0.47 -0.14 1.74
N LYS A 23 -1.68 -0.63 1.48
CA LYS A 23 -1.98 -1.37 0.23
C LYS A 23 -2.75 -0.47 -0.71
N LYS A 24 -2.37 -0.47 -1.99
CA LYS A 24 -3.11 0.29 -3.00
C LYS A 24 -3.22 -0.51 -4.28
N ARG A 25 -4.42 -0.57 -4.85
CA ARG A 25 -4.64 -1.22 -6.15
C ARG A 25 -3.90 -0.50 -7.28
N LYS A 26 -3.94 0.83 -7.26
CA LYS A 26 -3.29 1.71 -8.23
C LYS A 26 -2.93 3.04 -7.57
N ILE A 27 -1.83 3.63 -8.02
CA ILE A 27 -1.49 5.02 -7.72
C ILE A 27 -1.53 5.80 -9.03
N ASP A 28 -2.22 6.94 -9.01
CA ASP A 28 -2.17 7.88 -10.12
C ASP A 28 -1.07 8.91 -9.86
N ILE A 29 -0.10 8.98 -10.78
CA ILE A 29 0.97 9.98 -10.79
C ILE A 29 1.00 10.75 -12.10
N GLY A 30 0.04 10.54 -13.00
CA GLY A 30 -0.07 11.28 -14.25
C GLY A 30 -0.63 12.68 -14.00
N GLU A 31 -1.67 12.76 -13.16
CA GLU A 31 -2.37 14.00 -12.86
C GLU A 31 -1.87 14.68 -11.58
N LYS A 32 -2.04 16.02 -11.51
CA LYS A 32 -1.64 16.82 -10.33
C LYS A 32 -2.36 16.36 -9.06
N GLU A 33 -3.64 16.00 -9.18
CA GLU A 33 -4.44 15.51 -8.06
C GLU A 33 -3.94 14.14 -7.57
N GLY A 34 -3.61 13.23 -8.49
CA GLY A 34 -3.04 11.91 -8.15
C GLY A 34 -1.74 12.03 -7.37
N LYS A 35 -0.82 12.91 -7.82
CA LYS A 35 0.42 13.22 -7.10
C LYS A 35 0.17 13.77 -5.69
N ALA A 36 -0.82 14.65 -5.54
CA ALA A 36 -1.18 15.21 -4.23
C ALA A 36 -1.73 14.12 -3.28
N LYS A 37 -2.58 13.22 -3.78
CA LYS A 37 -3.04 12.05 -3.01
C LYS A 37 -1.88 11.16 -2.61
N PHE A 38 -0.96 10.87 -3.52
CA PHE A 38 0.23 10.07 -3.23
C PHE A 38 1.10 10.70 -2.12
N LEU A 39 1.36 12.00 -2.18
CA LEU A 39 2.08 12.71 -1.12
C LEU A 39 1.36 12.64 0.23
N LYS A 40 0.03 12.69 0.24
CA LYS A 40 -0.76 12.52 1.47
C LYS A 40 -0.51 11.15 2.12
N HIS A 41 -0.44 10.08 1.33
CA HIS A 41 -0.12 8.74 1.83
C HIS A 41 1.30 8.66 2.42
N ILE A 42 2.29 9.25 1.74
CA ILE A 42 3.66 9.33 2.25
C ILE A 42 3.70 10.05 3.61
N CYS A 43 3.10 11.23 3.70
CA CYS A 43 3.09 12.00 4.94
C CYS A 43 2.41 11.25 6.09
N ALA A 44 1.29 10.57 5.81
CA ALA A 44 0.60 9.76 6.80
C ALA A 44 1.51 8.64 7.34
N LEU A 45 2.16 7.88 6.45
CA LEU A 45 3.07 6.80 6.84
C LEU A 45 4.28 7.30 7.64
N SER A 46 4.92 8.37 7.19
CA SER A 46 6.08 8.95 7.90
C SER A 46 5.71 9.46 9.30
N ASN A 47 4.51 10.04 9.46
CA ASN A 47 4.05 10.51 10.77
C ASN A 47 3.65 9.36 11.70
N SER A 48 3.08 8.28 11.14
CA SER A 48 2.65 7.11 11.92
C SER A 48 3.78 6.15 12.27
N ASN A 49 4.92 6.20 11.57
CA ASN A 49 6.06 5.31 11.80
C ASN A 49 7.43 6.03 11.68
N PRO A 50 7.71 7.05 12.52
CA PRO A 50 8.87 7.93 12.34
C PRO A 50 10.23 7.25 12.56
N ASN A 51 10.26 6.11 13.27
CA ASN A 51 11.50 5.43 13.65
C ASN A 51 11.80 4.19 12.80
N ASN A 52 10.92 3.84 11.85
CA ASN A 52 11.09 2.67 10.99
C ASN A 52 10.80 3.01 9.53
N ASN A 53 11.06 2.03 8.66
CA ASN A 53 10.64 2.13 7.27
C ASN A 53 9.17 1.74 7.12
N SER A 54 8.48 2.46 6.25
CA SER A 54 7.13 2.14 5.79
C SER A 54 7.12 1.89 4.29
N TYR A 55 6.21 1.01 3.84
CA TYR A 55 6.14 0.55 2.46
C TYR A 55 4.74 0.78 1.88
N ILE A 56 4.65 1.10 0.59
CA ILE A 56 3.38 1.10 -0.12
C ILE A 56 3.42 -0.06 -1.11
N VAL A 57 2.49 -1.01 -0.97
CA VAL A 57 2.41 -2.18 -1.85
C VAL A 57 1.34 -1.95 -2.91
N ILE A 58 1.78 -1.85 -4.16
CA ILE A 58 0.92 -1.50 -5.30
C ILE A 58 0.48 -2.76 -6.05
N GLY A 59 -0.80 -2.81 -6.44
CA GLY A 59 -1.38 -3.90 -7.23
C GLY A 59 -2.10 -4.96 -6.40
N ILE A 60 -2.40 -4.65 -5.13
CA ILE A 60 -3.21 -5.48 -4.23
C ILE A 60 -4.57 -4.80 -4.08
N GLU A 61 -5.64 -5.59 -4.23
CA GLU A 61 -6.98 -5.14 -3.90
C GLU A 61 -7.08 -5.04 -2.38
N ASP A 62 -7.45 -3.87 -1.92
CA ASP A 62 -7.88 -3.69 -0.55
C ASP A 62 -9.27 -4.32 -0.47
N GLU A 63 -9.46 -5.38 0.32
CA GLU A 63 -10.76 -6.06 0.42
C GLU A 63 -11.80 -5.19 1.17
N ASP A 64 -11.35 -4.13 1.86
CA ASP A 64 -12.15 -3.31 2.77
C ASP A 64 -12.47 -1.87 2.29
N ASN A 65 -12.30 -1.55 0.99
CA ASN A 65 -12.71 -0.24 0.44
C ASN A 65 -13.47 -0.31 -0.89
#